data_AF-A0A0X3WYD0-F1
#
_entry.id   AF-A0A0X3WYD0-F1
#
_cell.length_a   1.000
_cell.length_b   1.000
_cell.length_c   1.000
_cell.angle_alpha   90.00
_cell.angle_beta   90.00
_cell.angle_gamma   90.00
#
_symmetry.space_group_name_H-M   'P 1'
#
loop_
_entity.id
_entity.type
_entity.pdbx_description
1 polymer ?
#
loop_
_entity_poly.entity_id
_entity_poly.type
_entity_poly.pdbx_seq_one_letter_code
_entity_poly.pdbx_strand_id
1 'polypeptide(L)'
;MPLECAHWLLKPASFIVGTWTDPGQAAEWFGRQSRDFASSFASERERDGARLAEVADRAVERLMSGEDVVGGWYLTRQRFLSVSVIACSPHRLRPEIPCPAGAPA
;
A
#
# COMPACT_ATOMS: atom_id res chain seq x y z
N MET A 1 -3.06 -7.73 -9.39
CA MET A 1 -2.55 -6.36 -9.57
C MET A 1 -3.20 -5.74 -10.79
N PRO A 2 -3.66 -4.49 -10.72
CA PRO A 2 -4.11 -3.75 -11.90
C PRO A 2 -2.95 -3.40 -12.84
N LEU A 3 -3.27 -2.93 -14.05
CA LEU A 3 -2.28 -2.42 -15.02
C LEU A 3 -1.65 -1.10 -14.54
N GLU A 4 -2.45 -0.24 -13.92
CA GLU A 4 -1.99 0.97 -13.24
C GLU A 4 -2.42 0.94 -11.77
N CYS A 5 -1.57 1.40 -10.85
CA CYS A 5 -1.88 1.46 -9.42
C CYS A 5 -3.20 2.21 -9.15
N ALA A 6 -3.40 3.34 -9.82
CA ALA A 6 -4.61 4.16 -9.77
C ALA A 6 -5.90 3.40 -10.06
N HIS A 7 -5.87 2.31 -10.86
CA HIS A 7 -7.07 1.54 -11.18
C HIS A 7 -7.62 0.74 -9.99
N TRP A 8 -6.91 0.70 -8.87
CA TRP A 8 -7.49 0.28 -7.59
C TRP A 8 -8.68 1.17 -7.18
N LEU A 9 -8.68 2.46 -7.54
CA LEU A 9 -9.79 3.38 -7.26
C LEU A 9 -11.07 3.02 -8.02
N LEU A 10 -10.98 2.24 -9.10
CA LEU A 10 -12.14 1.75 -9.85
C LEU A 10 -12.78 0.51 -9.21
N LYS A 11 -12.17 -0.07 -8.18
CA LYS A 11 -12.74 -1.21 -7.47
C LYS A 11 -13.85 -0.76 -6.51
N PRO A 12 -14.84 -1.63 -6.23
CA PRO A 12 -15.87 -1.31 -5.24
C PRO A 12 -15.27 -0.95 -3.87
N ALA A 13 -15.91 -0.04 -3.15
CA ALA A 13 -15.48 0.39 -1.82
C ALA A 13 -15.38 -0.76 -0.81
N SER A 14 -16.05 -1.91 -1.05
CA SER A 14 -15.94 -3.11 -0.23
C SER A 14 -14.55 -3.75 -0.22
N PHE A 15 -13.65 -3.36 -1.13
CA PHE A 15 -12.25 -3.78 -1.14
C PHE A 15 -11.35 -2.91 -0.23
N ILE A 16 -11.88 -1.81 0.31
CA ILE A 16 -11.15 -0.90 1.18
C ILE A 16 -11.09 -1.51 2.58
N VAL A 17 -9.88 -1.72 3.08
CA VAL A 17 -9.63 -2.26 4.43
C VAL A 17 -9.27 -1.16 5.44
N GLY A 18 -9.06 0.07 4.96
CA GLY A 18 -8.75 1.24 5.78
C GLY A 18 -8.59 2.49 4.93
N THR A 19 -8.83 3.65 5.53
CA THR A 19 -8.60 4.98 4.94
C THR A 19 -7.88 5.86 5.96
N TRP A 20 -7.07 6.79 5.48
CA TRP A 20 -6.30 7.71 6.31
C TRP A 20 -6.21 9.07 5.64
N THR A 21 -6.21 10.13 6.46
CA THR A 21 -5.90 11.50 6.02
C THR A 21 -4.43 11.85 6.27
N ASP A 22 -3.81 11.22 7.26
CA ASP A 22 -2.39 11.36 7.58
C ASP A 22 -1.54 10.33 6.82
N PRO A 23 -0.60 10.74 5.96
CA PRO A 23 0.25 9.82 5.21
C PRO A 23 1.15 8.95 6.11
N GLY A 24 1.55 9.45 7.28
CA GLY A 24 2.35 8.70 8.26
C GLY A 24 1.61 7.51 8.82
N GLN A 25 0.34 7.68 9.20
CA GLN A 25 -0.53 6.59 9.66
C GLN A 25 -0.75 5.53 8.58
N ALA A 26 -0.93 5.97 7.32
CA ALA A 26 -1.07 5.05 6.18
C ALA A 26 0.22 4.24 5.94
N ALA A 27 1.38 4.88 6.02
CA ALA A 27 2.68 4.23 5.91
C ALA A 27 2.94 3.26 7.07
N GLU A 28 2.57 3.65 8.30
CA GLU A 28 2.70 2.78 9.47
C GLU A 28 1.83 1.53 9.31
N TRP A 29 0.59 1.68 8.81
CA TRP A 29 -0.27 0.55 8.48
C TRP A 29 0.36 -0.36 7.42
N PHE A 30 0.88 0.20 6.32
CA PHE A 30 1.58 -0.55 5.28
C PHE A 30 2.78 -1.35 5.83
N GLY A 31 3.59 -0.71 6.68
CA GLY A 31 4.73 -1.34 7.34
C GLY A 31 4.32 -2.47 8.28
N ARG A 32 3.24 -2.29 9.07
CA ARG A 32 2.68 -3.35 9.92
C ARG A 32 2.21 -4.54 9.09
N GLN A 33 1.39 -4.31 8.06
CA GLN A 33 0.92 -5.39 7.18
C GLN A 33 2.08 -6.18 6.55
N SER A 34 3.16 -5.50 6.18
CA SER A 34 4.35 -6.16 5.63
C SER A 34 5.07 -7.01 6.70
N ARG A 35 5.26 -6.47 7.91
CA ARG A 35 5.93 -7.16 9.01
C ARG A 35 5.16 -8.36 9.54
N ASP A 36 3.84 -8.29 9.60
CA ASP A 36 2.98 -9.37 10.08
C ASP A 36 3.15 -10.67 9.27
N PHE A 37 3.56 -10.55 8.00
CA PHE A 37 3.82 -11.68 7.11
C PHE A 37 5.32 -11.98 6.90
N ALA A 38 6.22 -11.23 7.52
CA ALA A 38 7.67 -11.32 7.24
C ALA A 38 8.22 -12.75 7.39
N SER A 39 7.82 -13.47 8.44
CA SER A 39 8.24 -14.88 8.66
C SER A 39 7.83 -15.83 7.54
N SER A 40 6.80 -15.48 6.76
CA SER A 40 6.29 -16.27 5.65
C SER A 40 6.91 -15.91 4.30
N PHE A 41 7.70 -14.83 4.18
CA PHE A 41 8.31 -14.44 2.92
C PHE A 41 9.25 -15.52 2.39
N ALA A 42 9.29 -15.72 1.08
CA ALA A 42 10.11 -16.75 0.45
C ALA A 42 11.60 -16.38 0.45
N SER A 43 11.92 -15.08 0.29
CA SER A 43 13.28 -14.56 0.26
C SER A 43 13.77 -14.15 1.64
N GLU A 44 14.92 -14.67 2.08
CA GLU A 44 15.55 -14.25 3.34
C GLU A 44 15.87 -12.77 3.37
N ARG A 45 16.28 -12.19 2.23
CA ARG A 45 16.53 -10.75 2.10
C ARG A 45 15.27 -9.92 2.36
N GLU A 46 14.10 -10.42 2.00
CA GLU A 46 12.84 -9.72 2.25
C GLU A 46 12.39 -9.86 3.71
N ARG A 47 12.85 -10.91 4.42
CA ARG A 47 12.59 -11.08 5.86
C ARG A 47 13.42 -10.15 6.73
N ASP A 48 14.51 -9.59 6.18
CA ASP A 48 15.43 -8.74 6.91
C ASP A 48 14.70 -7.52 7.51
N GLY A 49 14.87 -7.34 8.82
CA GLY A 49 14.15 -6.30 9.57
C GLY A 49 14.55 -4.89 9.16
N ALA A 50 15.82 -4.66 8.84
CA ALA A 50 16.31 -3.36 8.37
C ALA A 50 15.74 -3.04 6.99
N ARG A 51 15.65 -4.04 6.10
CA ARG A 51 15.01 -3.90 4.80
C ARG A 51 13.52 -3.59 4.91
N LEU A 52 12.81 -4.25 5.82
CA LEU A 52 11.39 -3.97 6.09
C LEU A 52 11.17 -2.56 6.64
N ALA A 53 12.09 -2.07 7.49
CA ALA A 53 12.07 -0.69 7.96
C ALA A 53 12.30 0.31 6.81
N GLU A 54 13.31 0.09 5.97
CA GLU A 54 13.60 0.92 4.79
C GLU A 54 12.40 1.00 3.83
N VAL A 55 11.68 -0.11 3.64
CA VAL A 55 10.46 -0.15 2.83
C VAL A 55 9.34 0.71 3.45
N ALA A 56 9.20 0.69 4.77
CA ALA A 56 8.22 1.54 5.46
C ALA A 56 8.59 3.02 5.39
N ASP A 57 9.87 3.38 5.57
CA ASP A 57 10.34 4.76 5.48
C ASP A 57 10.11 5.34 4.07
N ARG A 58 10.43 4.56 3.03
CA ARG A 58 10.13 4.96 1.65
C ARG A 58 8.64 5.08 1.37
N ALA A 59 7.80 4.29 2.05
CA ALA A 59 6.35 4.43 1.93
C ALA A 59 5.88 5.77 2.51
N VAL A 60 6.45 6.23 3.63
CA VAL A 60 6.17 7.56 4.19
C VAL A 60 6.49 8.64 3.17
N GLU A 61 7.72 8.64 2.62
CA GLU A 61 8.17 9.66 1.66
C GLU A 61 7.25 9.75 0.43
N ARG A 62 6.84 8.59 -0.12
CA ARG A 62 5.94 8.51 -1.27
C ARG A 62 4.53 8.97 -0.95
N LEU A 63 3.96 8.54 0.17
CA LEU A 63 2.61 8.95 0.54
C LEU A 63 2.55 10.45 0.85
N MET A 64 3.60 11.00 1.46
CA MET A 64 3.73 12.45 1.67
C MET A 64 3.83 13.24 0.34
N SER A 65 4.36 12.65 -0.73
CA SER A 65 4.39 13.25 -2.07
C SER A 65 3.11 13.00 -2.90
N GLY A 66 2.10 12.38 -2.29
CA GLY A 66 0.83 12.03 -2.94
C GLY A 66 0.96 10.89 -3.96
N GLU A 67 2.00 10.06 -3.85
CA GLU A 67 2.20 8.87 -4.68
C GLU A 67 1.58 7.62 -4.06
N ASP A 68 1.19 6.70 -4.93
CA ASP A 68 0.75 5.36 -4.52
C ASP A 68 1.93 4.54 -3.97
N VAL A 69 1.64 3.69 -2.99
CA VAL A 69 2.56 2.69 -2.48
C VAL A 69 1.98 1.31 -2.70
N VAL A 70 2.70 0.48 -3.45
CA VAL A 70 2.35 -0.92 -3.68
C VAL A 70 3.54 -1.80 -3.31
N GLY A 71 3.29 -2.75 -2.42
CA GLY A 71 4.21 -3.79 -2.00
C GLY A 71 3.73 -5.16 -2.49
N GLY A 72 4.69 -6.00 -2.89
CA GLY A 72 4.44 -7.35 -3.36
C GLY A 72 5.54 -8.28 -2.89
N TRP A 73 5.16 -9.36 -2.20
CA TRP A 73 6.10 -10.34 -1.67
C TRP A 73 5.64 -11.75 -2.01
N TYR A 74 6.56 -12.56 -2.50
CA TYR A 74 6.33 -13.99 -2.61
C TYR A 74 6.42 -14.61 -1.23
N LEU A 75 5.40 -15.38 -0.87
CA LEU A 75 5.37 -16.15 0.36
C LEU A 75 5.72 -17.61 0.08
N THR A 76 6.10 -18.32 1.13
CA THR A 76 6.18 -19.78 1.09
C THR A 76 4.83 -20.41 0.70
N ARG A 77 4.90 -21.61 0.11
CA ARG A 77 3.74 -22.41 -0.33
C ARG A 77 2.94 -21.77 -1.48
N GLN A 78 3.62 -21.18 -2.47
CA GLN A 78 3.01 -20.65 -3.70
C GLN A 78 1.95 -19.56 -3.44
N ARG A 79 2.15 -18.75 -2.40
CA ARG A 79 1.27 -17.64 -2.05
C ARG A 79 1.94 -16.32 -2.36
N PHE A 80 1.15 -15.27 -2.52
CA PHE A 80 1.62 -13.91 -2.78
C PHE A 80 0.89 -12.93 -1.86
N LEU A 81 1.64 -12.08 -1.18
CA LEU A 81 1.10 -10.95 -0.44
C LEU A 81 1.20 -9.71 -1.32
N SER A 82 0.09 -9.00 -1.45
CA SER A 82 0.10 -7.64 -1.98
C SER A 82 -0.55 -6.69 -1.00
N VAL A 83 0.15 -5.61 -0.69
CA VAL A 83 -0.34 -4.52 0.15
C VAL A 83 -0.30 -3.26 -0.71
N SER A 84 -1.38 -2.49 -0.74
CA SER A 84 -1.49 -1.30 -1.58
C SER A 84 -2.16 -0.17 -0.81
N VAL A 85 -1.58 1.02 -0.88
CA VAL A 85 -2.12 2.28 -0.37
C VAL A 85 -2.15 3.25 -1.55
N ILE A 86 -3.33 3.76 -1.87
CA ILE A 86 -3.59 4.52 -3.10
C ILE A 86 -4.09 5.91 -2.72
N ALA A 87 -3.42 6.95 -3.20
CA ALA A 87 -3.77 8.33 -2.90
C ALA A 87 -4.98 8.75 -3.73
N CYS A 88 -6.08 9.22 -3.13
CA CYS A 88 -7.35 9.36 -3.86
C CYS A 88 -7.99 10.76 -3.88
N SER A 89 -7.38 11.78 -3.25
CA SER A 89 -8.06 13.07 -2.99
C SER A 89 -7.21 14.32 -3.23
N PRO A 90 -6.96 14.72 -4.49
CA PRO A 90 -7.16 13.97 -5.73
C PRO A 90 -5.96 13.03 -6.00
N HIS A 91 -6.16 11.97 -6.80
CA HIS A 91 -5.04 11.11 -7.22
C HIS A 91 -4.10 11.88 -8.17
N ARG A 92 -2.79 11.90 -7.86
CA ARG A 92 -1.79 12.75 -8.54
C ARG A 92 -1.71 12.55 -10.06
N LEU A 93 -1.78 11.31 -10.54
CA LEU A 93 -1.65 11.00 -11.99
C LEU A 93 -2.99 10.80 -12.70
N ARG A 94 -4.08 10.66 -11.95
CA ARG A 94 -5.43 10.32 -12.47
C ARG A 94 -6.50 11.10 -11.69
N PRO A 95 -6.42 12.44 -11.68
CA PRO A 95 -7.33 13.28 -10.91
C PRO A 95 -8.80 13.13 -11.33
N GLU A 96 -9.05 12.57 -12.53
CA GLU A 96 -10.38 12.26 -13.04
C GLU A 96 -11.06 11.05 -12.36
N ILE A 97 -10.30 10.21 -11.64
CA ILE A 97 -10.85 9.05 -10.94
C ILE A 97 -11.16 9.46 -9.49
N PRO A 98 -12.44 9.45 -9.06
CA PRO A 98 -12.82 9.87 -7.71
C PRO A 98 -12.40 8.83 -6.67
N CYS A 99 -12.26 9.27 -5.41
CA CYS A 99 -12.03 8.35 -4.31
C CYS A 99 -13.26 7.43 -4.08
N PRO A 100 -13.10 6.09 -4.11
CA PRO A 100 -14.22 5.17 -3.92
C PRO A 100 -14.79 5.19 -2.50
N ALA A 101 -14.05 5.71 -1.52
CA ALA A 101 -14.54 5.92 -0.15
C ALA A 101 -15.50 7.12 -0.03
N GLY A 102 -15.64 7.94 -1.08
CA GLY A 102 -16.30 9.24 -1.01
C GLY A 102 -15.40 10.35 -0.44
N ALA A 103 -15.94 11.56 -0.32
CA ALA A 103 -15.25 12.64 0.40
C ALA A 103 -15.12 12.26 1.89
N PRO A 104 -13.99 12.59 2.55
CA PRO A 104 -13.92 12.43 3.99
C PRO A 104 -15.06 13.24 4.64
N ALA A 105 -15.81 12.60 5.54
CA ALA A 105 -16.78 13.29 6.40
C ALA A 105 -16.06 14.26 7.35
#